data_AF-A0A8B8GR34-F1
#
_entry.id   AF-A0A8B8GR34-F1
#
_cell.length_a   1.000
_cell.length_b   1.000
_cell.length_c   1.000
_cell.angle_alpha   90.00
_cell.angle_beta   90.00
_cell.angle_gamma   90.00
#
_symmetry.space_group_name_H-M   'P 1'
#
loop_
_entity.id
_entity.type
_entity.pdbx_description
1 polymer ?
#
loop_
_entity_poly.entity_id
_entity_poly.type
_entity_poly.pdbx_seq_one_letter_code
_entity_poly.pdbx_strand_id
1 'polypeptide(L)'
;RLQQRVRVKQLTPRRRNFYNTTNILLKKCRRTNSRKNLFKDRLHAAEKFTAEYLIDNNSAKMTAAASLFMRLQIRETSKLSRGRRFTIDEKMLSLSLYKRSPKCYRMLSKLITLPSKRTLNIILFTVVISTGICPSIMSVLKGNVKNLNLNLIYTNL
;
A
#
# COMPACT_ATOMS: atom_id res chain seq x y z
N ARG A 1 14.99 35.13 6.89
CA ARG A 1 15.91 36.29 7.01
C ARG A 1 16.76 36.36 5.74
N LEU A 2 16.52 37.38 4.92
CA LEU A 2 17.18 37.60 3.63
C LEU A 2 18.66 37.96 3.88
N GLN A 3 19.59 37.13 3.42
CA GLN A 3 21.01 37.48 3.40
C GLN A 3 21.21 38.54 2.32
N GLN A 4 21.49 39.79 2.71
CA GLN A 4 21.98 40.82 1.79
C GLN A 4 23.25 40.29 1.11
N ARG A 5 23.21 40.13 -0.21
CA ARG A 5 24.37 39.71 -1.01
C ARG A 5 25.35 40.88 -1.11
N VAL A 6 26.27 40.98 -0.16
CA VAL A 6 27.40 41.92 -0.25
C VAL A 6 28.25 41.54 -1.46
N ARG A 7 28.52 42.50 -2.36
CA ARG A 7 29.35 42.24 -3.55
C ARG A 7 30.79 41.98 -3.11
N VAL A 8 31.37 40.86 -3.55
CA VAL A 8 32.73 40.40 -3.16
C VAL A 8 33.81 41.46 -3.34
N LYS A 9 33.62 42.38 -4.29
CA LYS A 9 34.51 43.52 -4.58
C LYS A 9 34.61 44.52 -3.42
N GLN A 10 33.60 44.61 -2.56
CA GLN A 10 33.53 45.54 -1.41
C GLN A 10 34.13 44.94 -0.12
N LEU A 11 34.65 43.70 -0.16
CA LEU A 11 35.21 43.02 1.00
C LEU A 11 36.71 43.31 1.14
N THR A 12 37.16 43.52 2.39
CA THR A 12 38.59 43.56 2.73
C THR A 12 39.26 42.22 2.41
N PRO A 13 40.59 42.16 2.16
CA PRO A 13 41.28 40.93 1.75
C PRO A 13 41.03 39.73 2.67
N ARG A 14 41.05 39.96 3.99
CA ARG A 14 40.76 38.94 5.02
C ARG A 14 39.31 38.45 4.96
N ARG A 15 38.34 39.35 4.79
CA ARG A 15 36.91 39.00 4.64
C ARG A 15 36.63 38.27 3.32
N ARG A 16 37.34 38.61 2.25
CA ARG A 16 37.25 37.92 0.96
C ARG A 16 37.73 36.47 1.06
N ASN A 17 38.83 36.23 1.77
CA ASN A 17 39.33 34.87 1.99
C ASN A 17 38.30 34.02 2.74
N PHE A 18 37.74 34.56 3.83
CA PHE A 18 36.68 33.89 4.60
C PHE A 18 35.42 33.62 3.77
N TYR A 19 35.00 34.57 2.93
CA TYR A 19 33.88 34.39 1.99
C TYR A 19 34.13 33.29 0.96
N ASN A 20 35.37 33.16 0.47
CA ASN A 20 35.74 32.10 -0.46
C ASN A 20 35.74 30.72 0.22
N THR A 21 36.36 30.60 1.40
CA THR A 21 36.39 29.36 2.18
C THR A 21 34.99 28.89 2.55
N THR A 22 34.14 29.80 3.03
CA THR A 22 32.74 29.48 3.36
C THR A 22 31.95 29.02 2.13
N ASN A 23 32.14 29.64 0.96
CA ASN A 23 31.51 29.17 -0.27
C ASN A 23 32.00 27.79 -0.73
N ILE A 24 33.30 27.49 -0.59
CA ILE A 24 33.84 26.15 -0.88
C ILE A 24 33.18 25.12 0.05
N LEU A 25 33.12 25.41 1.35
CA LEU A 25 32.47 24.54 2.34
C LEU A 25 30.98 24.36 2.04
N LEU A 26 30.25 25.42 1.69
CA LEU A 26 28.85 25.35 1.30
C LEU A 26 28.66 24.48 0.05
N LYS A 27 29.50 24.63 -0.98
CA LYS A 27 29.48 23.77 -2.18
C LYS A 27 29.74 22.31 -1.80
N LYS A 28 30.70 22.03 -0.92
CA LYS A 28 31.01 20.67 -0.44
C LYS A 28 29.83 20.08 0.31
N CYS A 29 29.22 20.82 1.24
CA CYS A 29 28.02 20.42 1.97
C CYS A 29 26.86 20.08 1.03
N ARG A 30 26.59 20.95 0.03
CA ARG A 30 25.53 20.70 -0.96
C ARG A 30 25.79 19.42 -1.75
N ARG A 31 27.02 19.22 -2.25
CA ARG A 31 27.41 17.99 -2.99
C ARG A 31 27.25 16.74 -2.13
N THR A 32 27.71 16.77 -0.88
CA THR A 32 27.56 15.66 0.05
C THR A 32 26.09 15.37 0.34
N ASN A 33 25.26 16.40 0.52
CA ASN A 33 23.83 16.22 0.75
C ASN A 33 23.12 15.62 -0.47
N SER A 34 23.44 16.08 -1.69
CA SER A 34 22.92 15.49 -2.93
C SER A 34 23.35 14.02 -3.09
N ARG A 35 24.60 13.67 -2.77
CA ARG A 35 25.08 12.28 -2.79
C ARG A 35 24.35 11.41 -1.77
N LYS A 36 24.14 11.93 -0.56
CA LYS A 36 23.37 11.23 0.49
C LYS A 36 21.95 10.96 0.04
N ASN A 37 21.28 11.94 -0.57
CA ASN A 37 19.94 11.76 -1.10
C ASN A 37 19.91 10.72 -2.23
N LEU A 38 20.84 10.80 -3.19
CA LEU A 38 20.96 9.80 -4.25
C LEU A 38 21.16 8.38 -3.72
N PHE A 39 21.99 8.21 -2.69
CA PHE A 39 22.20 6.91 -2.07
C PHE A 39 20.92 6.40 -1.38
N LYS A 40 20.21 7.27 -0.65
CA LYS A 40 18.91 6.94 -0.06
C LYS A 40 17.90 6.51 -1.12
N ASP A 41 17.83 7.24 -2.24
CA ASP A 41 16.90 6.94 -3.33
C ASP A 41 17.22 5.59 -3.97
N ARG A 42 18.51 5.30 -4.21
CA ARG A 42 18.97 4.00 -4.73
C ARG A 42 18.67 2.85 -3.77
N LEU A 43 18.92 3.04 -2.48
CA LEU A 43 18.62 2.04 -1.47
C LEU A 43 17.12 1.75 -1.44
N HIS A 44 16.29 2.80 -1.46
CA HIS A 44 14.85 2.65 -1.45
C HIS A 44 14.32 1.95 -2.71
N ALA A 45 14.89 2.26 -3.88
CA ALA A 45 14.56 1.57 -5.12
C ALA A 45 14.95 0.07 -5.07
N ALA A 46 16.10 -0.26 -4.51
CA ALA A 46 16.55 -1.65 -4.35
C ALA A 46 15.67 -2.45 -3.36
N GLU A 47 15.29 -1.85 -2.23
CA GLU A 47 14.36 -2.44 -1.26
C GLU A 47 13.01 -2.73 -1.92
N LYS A 48 12.48 -1.75 -2.65
CA LYS A 48 11.21 -1.89 -3.38
C LYS A 48 11.29 -3.01 -4.43
N PHE A 49 12.35 -3.02 -5.23
CA PHE A 49 12.59 -4.07 -6.23
C PHE A 49 12.63 -5.47 -5.60
N THR A 50 13.30 -5.60 -4.46
CA THR A 50 13.41 -6.89 -3.74
C THR A 50 12.04 -7.38 -3.28
N ALA A 51 11.20 -6.49 -2.74
CA ALA A 51 9.85 -6.84 -2.31
C ALA A 51 8.96 -7.26 -3.50
N GLU A 52 9.02 -6.54 -4.62
CA GLU A 52 8.29 -6.87 -5.85
C GLU A 52 8.74 -8.20 -6.44
N TYR A 53 10.05 -8.43 -6.53
CA TYR A 53 10.63 -9.68 -7.03
C TYR A 53 10.19 -10.90 -6.21
N LEU A 54 10.19 -10.82 -4.88
CA LEU A 54 9.74 -11.93 -4.02
C LEU A 54 8.27 -12.28 -4.25
N ILE A 55 7.44 -11.28 -4.54
CA ILE A 55 6.03 -11.45 -4.79
C ILE A 55 5.81 -12.07 -6.18
N ASP A 56 6.48 -11.55 -7.20
CA ASP A 56 6.23 -11.96 -8.58
C ASP A 56 6.70 -13.41 -8.84
N ASN A 57 7.84 -13.82 -8.30
CA ASN A 57 8.32 -15.21 -8.41
C ASN A 57 7.39 -16.23 -7.72
N ASN A 58 6.77 -15.84 -6.61
CA ASN A 58 5.87 -16.72 -5.87
C ASN A 58 4.43 -16.63 -6.39
N SER A 59 4.07 -15.55 -7.10
CA SER A 59 2.71 -15.34 -7.59
C SER A 59 2.23 -16.44 -8.54
N ALA A 60 3.10 -16.98 -9.39
CA ALA A 60 2.78 -18.09 -10.30
C ALA A 60 2.50 -19.42 -9.58
N LYS A 61 2.96 -19.57 -8.33
CA LYS A 61 2.82 -20.79 -7.53
C LYS A 61 1.68 -20.72 -6.50
N MET A 62 0.95 -19.60 -6.47
CA MET A 62 -0.06 -19.31 -5.45
C MET A 62 -1.41 -19.00 -6.10
N THR A 63 -2.50 -19.33 -5.41
CA THR A 63 -3.82 -18.84 -5.79
C THR A 63 -3.85 -17.31 -5.73
N ALA A 64 -4.66 -16.68 -6.59
CA ALA A 64 -4.83 -15.22 -6.61
C ALA A 64 -5.13 -14.63 -5.21
N ALA A 65 -5.98 -15.29 -4.41
CA ALA A 65 -6.30 -14.88 -3.04
C ALA A 65 -5.06 -14.93 -2.12
N ALA A 66 -4.23 -15.96 -2.25
CA ALA A 66 -3.02 -16.12 -1.44
C ALA A 66 -1.94 -15.11 -1.85
N SER A 67 -1.80 -14.84 -3.16
CA SER A 67 -0.90 -13.78 -3.66
C SER A 67 -1.33 -12.40 -3.16
N LEU A 68 -2.64 -12.09 -3.23
CA LEU A 68 -3.19 -10.84 -2.71
C LEU A 68 -2.94 -10.69 -1.21
N PHE A 69 -3.16 -11.78 -0.45
CA PHE A 69 -2.90 -11.80 0.99
C PHE A 69 -1.40 -11.61 1.31
N MET A 70 -0.51 -12.26 0.57
CA MET A 70 0.95 -12.12 0.75
C MET A 70 1.44 -10.71 0.43
N ARG A 71 0.95 -10.11 -0.67
CA ARG A 71 1.20 -8.71 -1.04
C ARG A 71 0.80 -7.77 0.10
N LEU A 72 -0.36 -8.00 0.71
CA LEU A 72 -0.82 -7.24 1.87
C LEU A 72 0.15 -7.38 3.07
N GLN A 73 0.54 -8.61 3.42
CA GLN A 73 1.43 -8.83 4.56
C GLN A 73 2.78 -8.14 4.37
N ILE A 74 3.43 -8.28 3.21
CA ILE A 74 4.74 -7.67 2.95
C ILE A 74 4.65 -6.14 3.03
N ARG A 75 3.57 -5.56 2.49
CA ARG A 75 3.41 -4.10 2.40
C ARG A 75 3.05 -3.44 3.73
N GLU A 76 2.24 -4.08 4.56
CA GLU A 76 1.61 -3.44 5.73
C GLU A 76 2.15 -3.91 7.08
N THR A 77 2.90 -5.02 7.15
CA THR A 77 3.40 -5.58 8.43
C THR A 77 4.42 -4.67 9.11
N SER A 78 5.28 -4.01 8.34
CA SER A 78 6.28 -3.06 8.87
C SER A 78 5.66 -1.77 9.41
N LYS A 79 4.38 -1.50 9.13
CA LYS A 79 3.69 -0.28 9.54
C LYS A 79 2.98 -0.45 10.87
N LEU A 80 2.93 0.66 11.63
CA LEU A 80 2.14 0.78 12.84
C LEU A 80 0.65 0.51 12.55
N SER A 81 -0.07 -0.03 13.52
CA SER A 81 -1.48 -0.43 13.39
C SER A 81 -2.39 0.64 12.77
N ARG A 82 -2.22 1.91 13.16
CA ARG A 82 -2.98 3.06 12.64
C ARG A 82 -2.53 3.53 11.24
N GLY A 83 -1.34 3.15 10.81
CA GLY A 83 -0.76 3.54 9.50
C GLY A 83 -1.08 2.55 8.37
N ARG A 84 -1.75 1.44 8.68
CA ARG A 84 -2.04 0.38 7.71
C ARG A 84 -3.15 0.79 6.74
N ARG A 85 -2.93 0.56 5.45
CA ARG A 85 -3.90 0.83 4.38
C ARG A 85 -4.23 -0.44 3.61
N PHE A 86 -5.52 -0.66 3.40
CA PHE A 86 -6.04 -1.85 2.72
C PHE A 86 -6.77 -1.43 1.44
N THR A 87 -6.54 -2.18 0.36
CA THR A 87 -7.30 -2.05 -0.90
C THR A 87 -8.70 -2.63 -0.75
N ILE A 88 -9.58 -2.39 -1.72
CA ILE A 88 -10.95 -2.93 -1.68
C ILE A 88 -10.92 -4.46 -1.75
N ASP A 89 -10.11 -5.03 -2.66
CA ASP A 89 -10.01 -6.49 -2.83
C ASP A 89 -9.48 -7.18 -1.58
N GLU A 90 -8.45 -6.61 -0.93
CA GLU A 90 -7.91 -7.12 0.33
C GLU A 90 -8.96 -7.12 1.43
N LYS A 91 -9.79 -6.08 1.48
CA LYS A 91 -10.88 -6.00 2.44
C LYS A 91 -12.01 -6.98 2.10
N MET A 92 -12.32 -7.21 0.83
CA MET A 92 -13.32 -8.20 0.41
C MET A 92 -12.88 -9.62 0.75
N LEU A 93 -11.61 -9.96 0.46
CA LEU A 93 -11.01 -11.22 0.89
C LEU A 93 -11.10 -11.40 2.40
N SER A 94 -10.74 -10.37 3.15
CA SER A 94 -10.83 -10.35 4.61
C SER A 94 -12.26 -10.47 5.12
N LEU A 95 -13.23 -9.84 4.44
CA LEU A 95 -14.65 -9.89 4.78
C LEU A 95 -15.20 -11.30 4.59
N SER A 96 -14.85 -11.97 3.48
CA SER A 96 -15.23 -13.35 3.21
C SER A 96 -14.73 -14.29 4.32
N LEU A 97 -13.47 -14.12 4.74
CA LEU A 97 -12.90 -14.89 5.85
C LEU A 97 -13.63 -14.61 7.17
N TYR A 98 -13.90 -13.32 7.46
CA TYR A 98 -14.60 -12.90 8.67
C TYR A 98 -16.03 -13.45 8.73
N LYS A 99 -16.76 -13.45 7.61
CA LYS A 99 -18.12 -13.97 7.51
C LYS A 99 -18.17 -15.49 7.67
N ARG A 100 -17.15 -16.21 7.22
CA ARG A 100 -17.07 -17.67 7.37
C ARG A 100 -16.74 -18.11 8.79
N SER A 101 -15.82 -17.43 9.48
CA SER A 101 -15.55 -17.68 10.90
C SER A 101 -15.01 -16.44 11.63
N PRO A 102 -15.88 -15.70 12.35
CA PRO A 102 -15.44 -14.54 13.12
C PRO A 102 -14.46 -14.88 14.25
N LYS A 103 -14.55 -16.09 14.83
CA LYS A 103 -13.64 -16.56 15.88
C LYS A 103 -12.23 -16.77 15.33
N CYS A 104 -12.12 -17.48 14.21
CA CYS A 104 -10.84 -17.69 13.53
C CYS A 104 -10.23 -16.36 13.08
N TYR A 105 -11.05 -15.46 12.53
CA TYR A 105 -10.57 -14.13 12.11
C TYR A 105 -9.97 -13.33 13.26
N ARG A 106 -10.58 -13.33 14.46
CA ARG A 106 -10.03 -12.64 15.64
C ARG A 106 -8.70 -13.22 16.06
N MET A 107 -8.56 -14.55 16.05
CA MET A 107 -7.29 -15.22 16.35
C MET A 107 -6.22 -14.81 15.33
N LEU A 108 -6.54 -14.93 14.04
CA LEU A 108 -5.63 -14.56 12.95
C LEU A 108 -5.24 -13.08 13.01
N SER A 109 -6.15 -12.17 13.35
CA SER A 109 -5.85 -10.73 13.42
C SER A 109 -4.81 -10.35 14.48
N LYS A 110 -4.50 -11.26 15.41
CA LYS A 110 -3.40 -11.10 16.38
C LYS A 110 -2.05 -11.55 15.81
N LEU A 111 -2.05 -12.48 14.86
CA LEU A 111 -0.86 -13.09 14.27
C LEU A 111 -0.43 -12.41 12.98
N ILE A 112 -1.40 -12.00 12.16
CA ILE A 112 -1.19 -11.44 10.83
C ILE A 112 -1.89 -10.09 10.68
N THR A 113 -1.41 -9.28 9.74
CA THR A 113 -2.02 -7.96 9.47
C THR A 113 -3.33 -8.11 8.73
N LEU A 114 -4.42 -7.74 9.39
CA LEU A 114 -5.78 -7.81 8.85
C LEU A 114 -6.56 -6.52 9.13
N PRO A 115 -7.57 -6.19 8.29
CA PRO A 115 -8.51 -5.11 8.59
C PRO A 115 -9.21 -5.31 9.93
N SER A 116 -9.55 -4.21 10.59
CA SER A 116 -10.33 -4.29 11.83
C SER A 116 -11.79 -4.70 11.54
N LYS A 117 -12.47 -5.30 12.52
CA LYS A 117 -13.93 -5.53 12.45
C LYS A 117 -14.70 -4.26 12.08
N ARG A 118 -14.28 -3.10 12.61
CA ARG A 118 -14.89 -1.81 12.28
C ARG A 118 -14.75 -1.50 10.79
N THR A 119 -13.56 -1.70 10.23
CA THR A 119 -13.30 -1.51 8.79
C THR A 119 -14.20 -2.41 7.94
N LEU A 120 -14.34 -3.68 8.30
CA LEU A 120 -15.21 -4.63 7.60
C LEU A 120 -16.69 -4.23 7.67
N ASN A 121 -17.14 -3.75 8.84
CA ASN A 121 -18.51 -3.27 9.00
C ASN A 121 -18.79 -2.03 8.14
N ILE A 122 -17.86 -1.08 8.05
CA ILE A 122 -18.02 0.09 7.19
C ILE A 122 -18.26 -0.33 5.74
N ILE A 123 -17.54 -1.33 5.25
CA ILE A 123 -17.73 -1.86 3.88
C ILE A 123 -19.10 -2.50 3.74
N LEU A 124 -19.56 -3.27 4.73
CA LEU A 124 -20.91 -3.82 4.69
C LEU A 124 -21.97 -2.72 4.62
N PHE A 125 -21.78 -1.61 5.35
CA PHE A 125 -22.70 -0.46 5.30
C PHE A 125 -22.70 0.26 3.95
N THR A 126 -21.64 0.15 3.13
CA THR A 126 -21.66 0.73 1.78
C THR A 126 -22.64 0.01 0.85
N VAL A 127 -23.02 -1.24 1.17
CA VAL A 127 -24.03 -1.97 0.42
C VAL A 127 -25.41 -1.56 0.92
N VAL A 128 -26.08 -0.69 0.16
CA VAL A 128 -27.44 -0.27 0.46
C VAL A 128 -28.41 -1.38 0.08
N ILE A 129 -29.07 -1.97 1.08
CA ILE A 129 -30.17 -2.93 0.89
C ILE A 129 -31.45 -2.19 1.23
N SER A 130 -32.27 -1.91 0.22
CA SER A 130 -33.61 -1.34 0.40
C SER A 130 -34.62 -2.44 0.76
N THR A 131 -35.77 -2.04 1.30
CA THR A 131 -36.93 -2.91 1.42
C THR A 131 -37.44 -3.33 0.04
N GLY A 132 -38.11 -4.48 -0.04
CA GLY A 132 -38.56 -5.07 -1.30
C GLY A 132 -37.45 -5.77 -2.08
N ILE A 133 -37.64 -5.92 -3.40
CA ILE A 133 -36.66 -6.59 -4.28
C ILE A 133 -35.53 -5.62 -4.58
N CYS A 134 -34.36 -5.85 -3.98
CA CYS A 134 -33.17 -5.05 -4.26
C CYS A 134 -32.67 -5.31 -5.70
N PRO A 135 -32.70 -4.29 -6.59
CA PRO A 135 -32.32 -4.47 -7.99
C PRO A 135 -30.88 -4.94 -8.17
N SER A 136 -29.97 -4.45 -7.32
CA SER A 136 -28.55 -4.81 -7.33
C SER A 136 -28.34 -6.30 -7.04
N ILE A 137 -29.03 -6.83 -6.03
CA ILE A 137 -28.97 -8.26 -5.69
C ILE A 137 -29.60 -9.09 -6.80
N MET A 138 -30.77 -8.68 -7.31
CA MET A 138 -31.46 -9.36 -8.39
C MET A 138 -30.60 -9.42 -9.67
N SER A 139 -29.87 -8.35 -10.00
CA SER A 139 -28.95 -8.32 -11.13
C SER A 139 -27.81 -9.33 -10.97
N VAL A 140 -27.20 -9.39 -9.78
CA VAL A 140 -26.13 -10.35 -9.47
C VAL A 140 -26.66 -11.78 -9.56
N LEU A 141 -27.84 -12.06 -9.00
CA LEU A 141 -28.47 -13.38 -9.08
C LEU A 141 -28.75 -13.79 -10.52
N LYS A 142 -29.32 -12.88 -11.35
CA LYS A 142 -29.54 -13.15 -12.78
C LYS A 142 -28.24 -13.49 -13.51
N GLY A 143 -27.15 -12.78 -13.22
CA GLY A 143 -25.83 -13.09 -13.77
C GLY A 143 -25.33 -14.48 -13.37
N ASN A 144 -25.46 -14.84 -12.09
CA ASN A 144 -25.05 -16.15 -11.59
C ASN A 144 -25.88 -17.29 -12.21
N VAL A 145 -27.18 -17.11 -12.37
CA VAL A 145 -28.08 -18.10 -12.99
C VAL A 145 -27.76 -18.31 -14.47
N LYS A 146 -27.37 -17.28 -15.22
CA LYS A 146 -26.92 -17.44 -16.61
C LYS A 146 -25.64 -18.27 -16.74
N ASN A 147 -24.76 -18.20 -15.73
CA ASN A 147 -23.48 -18.91 -15.71
C ASN A 147 -23.59 -20.34 -15.14
N LEU A 148 -24.76 -20.71 -14.58
CA LEU A 148 -25.04 -22.10 -14.22
C LEU A 148 -25.25 -22.88 -15.52
N ASN A 149 -24.33 -23.80 -15.82
CA ASN A 149 -24.47 -24.73 -16.95
C ASN A 149 -25.76 -25.55 -16.78
N LEU A 150 -26.79 -25.19 -17.54
CA LEU A 150 -28.08 -25.88 -17.57
C LEU A 150 -27.94 -27.36 -17.95
N ASN A 151 -26.84 -27.76 -18.61
CA ASN A 151 -26.57 -29.13 -19.03
C ASN A 151 -26.36 -30.14 -17.88
N LEU A 152 -26.11 -29.71 -16.63
CA LEU A 152 -26.01 -30.63 -15.49
C LEU A 152 -27.33 -30.85 -14.76
N ILE A 153 -28.34 -30.00 -15.02
CA ILE A 153 -29.65 -30.09 -14.38
C ILE A 153 -30.54 -31.10 -15.10
N TYR A 154 -30.39 -31.24 -16.42
CA TYR A 154 -31.17 -32.18 -17.25
C TYR A 154 -30.60 -33.61 -17.33
N THR A 155 -29.46 -33.90 -16.71
CA THR A 155 -28.84 -35.24 -16.69
C THR A 155 -29.06 -36.01 -15.39
N ASN A 156 -29.72 -35.41 -14.40
CA ASN A 156 -30.10 -36.06 -13.13
C ASN A 156 -31.63 -36.06 -12.89
N LEU A 157 -32.41 -35.90 -13.96
CA LEU A 157 -33.85 -36.22 -14.03
C LEU A 157 -34.03 -37.34 -15.05
#